data_AF-A0A5Q4GYX3-F1
#
_entry.id   AF-A0A5Q4GYX3-F1
#
_cell.length_a   1.000
_cell.length_b   1.000
_cell.length_c   1.000
_cell.angle_alpha   90.00
_cell.angle_beta   90.00
_cell.angle_gamma   90.00
#
_symmetry.space_group_name_H-M   'P 1'
#
loop_
_entity.id
_entity.type
_entity.pdbx_description
1 polymer ?
#
loop_
_entity_poly.entity_id
_entity_poly.type
_entity_poly.pdbx_seq_one_letter_code
_entity_poly.pdbx_strand_id
1 'polypeptide(L)'
;MKRRSFLAGMSGALGTSVVGSHVIQAQEHDATAAGDGQELPRRVLGKTGAKISVVGFPGLALRHHEQEECTEGIHKAFDQGVDYFDNAPAYGRDGECEVKMGVGLQGIDRSKIYLSCKTRMYDKKGAQEELDRSLKRLKTDYFDLYQLHCLRRPEEVEEAMAPGGAMEVILKAQQEGKVKHIGFSAHTTKAALAAMNAFPFDTCMFPMNFVEYFLIGFGKPVLKLAAEKDVAIISIKPVSRGLWPEDQPRSRSWWYQPVEDDHEMLLAMRFVLSMEGLVTAIPIAFLDILDKTIAAARKFQPITEDETEQLRRLAATCQSVFLREEQKVAHNLPDDGPLYADSPHECHRRRHHV
;
A
#
# COMPACT_ATOMS: atom_id res chain seq x y z
N MET A 1 53.25 -11.44 38.32
CA MET A 1 52.62 -12.00 39.55
C MET A 1 51.87 -10.87 40.23
N LYS A 2 50.55 -10.73 40.02
CA LYS A 2 49.43 -11.15 40.89
C LYS A 2 49.38 -10.46 42.28
N ARG A 3 48.29 -9.67 42.44
CA ARG A 3 47.41 -9.49 43.64
C ARG A 3 47.98 -8.57 44.74
N ARG A 4 47.20 -7.70 45.41
CA ARG A 4 45.87 -7.93 46.03
C ARG A 4 45.03 -6.65 46.19
N SER A 5 43.74 -6.89 46.10
CA SER A 5 42.58 -6.07 46.48
C SER A 5 42.47 -5.88 48.01
N PHE A 6 41.79 -4.80 48.41
CA PHE A 6 41.15 -4.69 49.73
C PHE A 6 39.71 -4.16 49.57
N LEU A 7 38.77 -4.88 50.18
CA LEU A 7 37.36 -4.57 50.33
C LEU A 7 37.13 -3.79 51.64
N ALA A 8 36.11 -2.93 51.65
CA ALA A 8 35.02 -2.88 52.65
C ALA A 8 34.61 -1.45 52.99
N GLY A 9 33.29 -1.19 52.94
CA GLY A 9 32.70 0.04 53.47
C GLY A 9 31.31 0.35 52.91
N MET A 10 30.33 -0.52 53.17
CA MET A 10 28.91 -0.17 53.06
C MET A 10 28.50 0.67 54.27
N SER A 11 27.85 1.81 54.04
CA SER A 11 26.90 2.44 54.96
C SER A 11 25.92 3.25 54.12
N GLY A 12 24.65 2.88 54.19
CA GLY A 12 23.59 3.39 53.32
C GLY A 12 23.07 4.77 53.71
N ALA A 13 22.46 5.44 52.73
CA ALA A 13 21.41 6.43 52.95
C ALA A 13 20.39 6.31 51.82
N LEU A 14 19.13 6.48 52.19
CA LEU A 14 17.90 6.23 51.43
C LEU A 14 17.57 7.34 50.42
N GLY A 15 16.82 6.96 49.37
CA GLY A 15 15.93 7.83 48.58
C GLY A 15 16.63 8.66 47.51
N THR A 16 16.22 8.72 46.24
CA THR A 16 14.94 8.43 45.59
C THR A 16 15.22 8.05 44.13
N SER A 17 14.65 6.94 43.66
CA SER A 17 14.67 6.55 42.25
C SER A 17 13.76 7.49 41.44
N VAL A 18 14.36 8.38 40.65
CA VAL A 18 13.63 9.07 39.59
C VAL A 18 13.42 8.06 38.46
N VAL A 19 12.23 7.47 38.43
CA VAL A 19 11.74 6.73 37.27
C VAL A 19 11.52 7.77 36.18
N GLY A 20 12.42 7.82 35.20
CA GLY A 20 12.25 8.61 34.00
C GLY A 20 11.09 8.04 33.19
N SER A 21 9.90 8.62 33.38
CA SER A 21 8.77 8.42 32.50
C SER A 21 9.14 9.01 31.14
N HIS A 22 9.51 8.15 30.19
CA HIS A 22 9.43 8.52 28.78
C HIS A 22 7.94 8.71 28.46
N VAL A 23 7.51 9.96 28.52
CA VAL A 23 6.24 10.39 27.94
C VAL A 23 6.38 10.16 26.45
N ILE A 24 5.72 9.11 25.95
CA ILE A 24 5.42 8.98 24.53
C ILE A 24 4.47 10.13 24.24
N GLN A 25 5.01 11.16 23.60
CA GLN A 25 4.24 12.29 23.10
C GLN A 25 3.41 11.74 21.94
N ALA A 26 2.15 11.43 22.21
CA ALA A 26 1.18 11.08 21.18
C ALA A 26 1.19 12.20 20.15
N GLN A 27 1.45 11.86 18.88
CA GLN A 27 1.30 12.82 17.80
C GLN A 27 -0.17 13.21 17.75
N GLU A 28 -0.45 14.49 18.00
CA GLU A 28 -1.76 15.07 17.77
C GLU A 28 -2.08 14.90 16.27
N HIS A 29 -3.03 14.01 15.97
CA HIS A 29 -3.70 13.99 14.70
C HIS A 29 -4.55 15.26 14.61
N ASP A 30 -3.99 16.32 14.02
CA ASP A 30 -4.70 17.55 13.74
C ASP A 30 -5.72 17.28 12.61
N ALA A 31 -6.84 16.67 12.99
CA ALA A 31 -7.99 16.43 12.14
C ALA A 31 -8.88 17.68 12.18
N THR A 32 -8.47 18.74 11.49
CA THR A 32 -9.37 19.87 11.25
C THR A 32 -10.47 19.43 10.29
N ALA A 33 -11.71 19.57 10.75
CA ALA A 33 -12.90 19.17 10.03
C ALA A 33 -13.05 19.91 8.68
N ALA A 34 -13.34 19.14 7.61
CA ALA A 34 -13.43 19.68 6.26
C ALA A 34 -14.82 19.63 5.58
N GLY A 35 -15.26 20.76 5.02
CA GLY A 35 -16.44 20.97 4.19
C GLY A 35 -16.13 21.15 2.69
N ASP A 36 -17.19 21.26 1.86
CA ASP A 36 -17.10 21.35 0.39
C ASP A 36 -16.32 22.61 -0.06
N GLY A 37 -15.06 22.43 -0.44
CA GLY A 37 -14.10 23.50 -0.76
C GLY A 37 -12.69 23.26 -0.22
N GLN A 38 -12.50 22.24 0.62
CA GLN A 38 -11.17 21.92 1.17
C GLN A 38 -10.19 21.35 0.14
N GLU A 39 -8.91 21.71 0.30
CA GLU A 39 -7.79 21.01 -0.31
C GLU A 39 -7.77 19.54 0.11
N LEU A 40 -7.30 18.66 -0.79
CA LEU A 40 -7.15 17.24 -0.49
C LEU A 40 -6.11 17.07 0.65
N PRO A 41 -6.46 16.42 1.79
CA PRO A 41 -5.53 16.27 2.89
C PRO A 41 -4.23 15.56 2.49
N ARG A 42 -3.15 15.86 3.20
CA ARG A 42 -1.83 15.26 2.98
C ARG A 42 -1.22 14.75 4.28
N ARG A 43 -0.47 13.65 4.22
CA ARG A 43 0.21 13.01 5.36
C ARG A 43 1.68 12.76 5.04
N VAL A 44 2.51 12.73 6.09
CA VAL A 44 3.91 12.33 5.96
C VAL A 44 3.97 10.81 5.79
N LEU A 45 4.71 10.34 4.79
CA LEU A 45 4.90 8.93 4.49
C LEU A 45 5.96 8.31 5.40
N GLY A 46 5.61 8.08 6.67
CA GLY A 46 6.49 7.49 7.68
C GLY A 46 7.85 8.19 7.76
N LYS A 47 8.91 7.42 7.91
CA LYS A 47 10.30 7.92 7.98
C LYS A 47 10.86 8.51 6.68
N THR A 48 10.12 8.45 5.56
CA THR A 48 10.59 9.04 4.29
C THR A 48 10.62 10.57 4.31
N GLY A 49 9.81 11.19 5.17
CA GLY A 49 9.62 12.64 5.23
C GLY A 49 8.80 13.23 4.07
N ALA A 50 8.44 12.44 3.06
CA ALA A 50 7.63 12.90 1.94
C ALA A 50 6.19 13.17 2.39
N LYS A 51 5.64 14.35 2.07
CA LYS A 51 4.25 14.70 2.37
C LYS A 51 3.40 14.52 1.12
N ILE A 52 2.54 13.51 1.13
CA ILE A 52 1.73 13.08 -0.02
C ILE A 52 0.24 13.17 0.25
N SER A 53 -0.58 13.24 -0.79
CA SER A 53 -2.04 13.21 -0.72
C SER A 53 -2.56 11.92 -0.09
N VAL A 54 -3.62 12.02 0.71
CA VAL A 54 -4.27 10.85 1.35
C VAL A 54 -4.99 9.93 0.36
N VAL A 55 -5.13 10.37 -0.89
CA VAL A 55 -5.56 9.55 -2.02
C VAL A 55 -4.45 9.54 -3.07
N GLY A 56 -4.09 8.35 -3.55
CA GLY A 56 -3.14 8.17 -4.65
C GLY A 56 -3.84 7.81 -5.95
N PHE A 57 -3.24 8.15 -7.10
CA PHE A 57 -3.72 7.80 -8.42
C PHE A 57 -3.49 6.31 -8.71
N PRO A 58 -4.53 5.52 -9.00
CA PRO A 58 -4.41 4.09 -9.31
C PRO A 58 -4.00 3.88 -10.77
N GLY A 59 -2.72 3.67 -11.06
CA GLY A 59 -2.24 3.47 -12.44
C GLY A 59 -2.90 2.31 -13.19
N LEU A 60 -3.39 1.29 -12.46
CA LEU A 60 -4.15 0.19 -13.06
C LEU A 60 -5.47 0.65 -13.70
N ALA A 61 -6.02 1.81 -13.32
CA ALA A 61 -7.24 2.35 -13.92
C ALA A 61 -7.09 2.69 -15.41
N LEU A 62 -5.86 3.01 -15.83
CA LEU A 62 -5.56 3.40 -17.21
C LEU A 62 -5.77 2.26 -18.23
N ARG A 63 -5.91 1.01 -17.77
CA ARG A 63 -6.19 -0.14 -18.65
C ARG A 63 -7.56 -0.07 -19.34
N HIS A 64 -8.47 0.76 -18.82
CA HIS A 64 -9.85 0.86 -19.28
C HIS A 64 -10.08 1.99 -20.29
N HIS A 65 -9.04 2.76 -20.59
CA HIS A 65 -9.15 4.05 -21.28
C HIS A 65 -8.11 4.18 -22.36
N GLU A 66 -8.41 4.97 -23.40
CA GLU A 66 -7.43 5.33 -24.41
C GLU A 66 -6.47 6.43 -23.91
N GLN A 67 -5.39 6.69 -24.63
CA GLN A 67 -4.31 7.58 -24.16
C GLN A 67 -4.79 9.00 -23.82
N GLU A 68 -5.73 9.55 -24.60
CA GLU A 68 -6.26 10.90 -24.38
C GLU A 68 -7.01 10.98 -23.05
N GLU A 69 -8.00 10.09 -22.84
CA GLU A 69 -8.74 9.97 -21.58
C GLU A 69 -7.82 9.69 -20.38
N CYS A 70 -6.77 8.87 -20.56
CA CYS A 70 -5.76 8.63 -19.53
C CYS A 70 -5.03 9.91 -19.13
N THR A 71 -4.66 10.72 -20.11
CA THR A 71 -3.93 11.98 -19.89
C THR A 71 -4.84 12.99 -19.19
N GLU A 72 -6.07 13.14 -19.67
CA GLU A 72 -7.08 14.00 -19.03
C GLU A 72 -7.33 13.57 -17.57
N GLY A 73 -7.49 12.27 -17.31
CA GLY A 73 -7.70 11.74 -15.97
C GLY A 73 -6.52 12.02 -15.02
N ILE A 74 -5.28 11.86 -15.50
CA ILE A 74 -4.07 12.16 -14.73
C ILE A 74 -3.99 13.66 -14.38
N HIS A 75 -4.19 14.54 -15.37
CA HIS A 75 -4.16 15.98 -15.16
C HIS A 75 -5.28 16.44 -14.23
N LYS A 76 -6.51 15.93 -14.43
CA LYS A 76 -7.66 16.21 -13.56
C LYS A 76 -7.37 15.81 -12.12
N ALA A 77 -6.81 14.62 -11.88
CA ALA A 77 -6.47 14.18 -10.54
C ALA A 77 -5.39 15.07 -9.90
N PHE A 78 -4.36 15.45 -10.66
CA PHE A 78 -3.32 16.38 -10.22
C PHE A 78 -3.90 17.75 -9.84
N ASP A 79 -4.78 18.30 -10.68
CA ASP A 79 -5.48 19.57 -10.44
C ASP A 79 -6.41 19.49 -9.22
N GLN A 80 -6.91 18.29 -8.90
CA GLN A 80 -7.68 18.03 -7.69
C GLN A 80 -6.81 17.83 -6.43
N GLY A 81 -5.49 17.90 -6.55
CA GLY A 81 -4.52 17.87 -5.45
C GLY A 81 -3.87 16.51 -5.21
N VAL A 82 -4.10 15.50 -6.06
CA VAL A 82 -3.40 14.21 -5.99
C VAL A 82 -1.96 14.39 -6.44
N ASP A 83 -1.01 14.03 -5.59
CA ASP A 83 0.42 14.06 -5.93
C ASP A 83 1.09 12.69 -5.86
N TYR A 84 0.45 11.67 -5.29
CA TYR A 84 0.96 10.31 -5.30
C TYR A 84 0.42 9.50 -6.48
N PHE A 85 1.29 9.07 -7.39
CA PHE A 85 0.95 8.24 -8.55
C PHE A 85 1.59 6.86 -8.43
N ASP A 86 0.78 5.81 -8.46
CA ASP A 86 1.25 4.43 -8.32
C ASP A 86 1.06 3.62 -9.61
N ASN A 87 2.09 2.89 -10.03
CA ASN A 87 2.03 2.03 -11.21
C ASN A 87 2.81 0.71 -11.00
N ALA A 88 2.74 -0.21 -11.96
CA ALA A 88 3.55 -1.41 -12.00
C ALA A 88 3.65 -2.00 -13.42
N PRO A 89 4.71 -2.74 -13.76
CA PRO A 89 4.84 -3.44 -15.05
C PRO A 89 3.68 -4.40 -15.37
N ALA A 90 3.08 -4.97 -14.32
CA ALA A 90 1.97 -5.92 -14.45
C ALA A 90 0.61 -5.26 -14.72
N TYR A 91 0.52 -3.92 -14.78
CA TYR A 91 -0.74 -3.22 -14.99
C TYR A 91 -1.05 -3.04 -16.48
N GLY A 92 -2.23 -3.53 -16.89
CA GLY A 92 -2.60 -3.65 -18.29
C GLY A 92 -1.84 -4.79 -18.98
N ARG A 93 -1.77 -4.77 -20.32
CA ARG A 93 -1.00 -5.77 -21.07
C ARG A 93 0.45 -5.29 -21.27
N ASP A 94 1.42 -5.99 -20.68
CA ASP A 94 2.86 -5.73 -20.88
C ASP A 94 3.30 -4.27 -20.59
N GLY A 95 2.99 -3.77 -19.39
CA GLY A 95 3.34 -2.40 -18.98
C GLY A 95 2.58 -1.30 -19.72
N GLU A 96 1.46 -1.62 -20.36
CA GLU A 96 0.58 -0.66 -21.03
C GLU A 96 0.24 0.54 -20.13
N CYS A 97 -0.09 0.29 -18.85
CA CYS A 97 -0.41 1.37 -17.93
C CYS A 97 0.82 2.22 -17.57
N GLU A 98 2.02 1.67 -17.59
CA GLU A 98 3.26 2.44 -17.42
C GLU A 98 3.48 3.38 -18.61
N VAL A 99 3.24 2.92 -19.83
CA VAL A 99 3.34 3.75 -21.04
C VAL A 99 2.30 4.87 -21.00
N LYS A 100 1.05 4.53 -20.70
CA LYS A 100 -0.06 5.50 -20.63
C LYS A 100 0.19 6.58 -19.58
N MET A 101 0.62 6.18 -18.39
CA MET A 101 0.97 7.12 -17.33
C MET A 101 2.22 7.94 -17.67
N GLY A 102 3.24 7.33 -18.24
CA GLY A 102 4.46 8.04 -18.65
C GLY A 102 4.17 9.17 -19.63
N VAL A 103 3.30 8.93 -20.63
CA VAL A 103 2.81 9.97 -21.54
C VAL A 103 1.96 11.00 -20.80
N GLY A 104 1.01 10.56 -19.97
CA GLY A 104 0.07 11.45 -19.28
C GLY A 104 0.68 12.33 -18.18
N LEU A 105 1.86 11.97 -17.66
CA LEU A 105 2.60 12.80 -16.70
C LEU A 105 3.44 13.89 -17.37
N GLN A 106 3.62 13.87 -18.69
CA GLN A 106 4.42 14.89 -19.38
C GLN A 106 3.74 16.26 -19.28
N GLY A 107 4.52 17.29 -18.94
CA GLY A 107 4.00 18.64 -18.68
C GLY A 107 3.64 18.90 -17.22
N ILE A 108 3.55 17.87 -16.38
CA ILE A 108 3.52 18.02 -14.92
C ILE A 108 4.96 18.11 -14.42
N ASP A 109 5.24 19.09 -13.56
CA ASP A 109 6.54 19.24 -12.91
C ASP A 109 6.82 18.00 -12.05
N ARG A 110 7.85 17.21 -12.43
CA ARG A 110 8.24 15.96 -11.78
C ARG A 110 8.53 16.13 -10.29
N SER A 111 8.94 17.31 -9.84
CA SER A 111 9.19 17.62 -8.43
C SER A 111 7.92 17.77 -7.58
N LYS A 112 6.76 17.93 -8.22
CA LYS A 112 5.45 18.07 -7.57
C LYS A 112 4.69 16.76 -7.44
N ILE A 113 5.23 15.66 -7.96
CA ILE A 113 4.62 14.34 -7.87
C ILE A 113 5.54 13.36 -7.16
N TYR A 114 4.93 12.46 -6.41
CA TYR A 114 5.55 11.28 -5.84
C TYR A 114 5.17 10.09 -6.73
N LEU A 115 6.13 9.50 -7.43
CA LEU A 115 5.86 8.42 -8.38
C LEU A 115 6.40 7.09 -7.85
N SER A 116 5.52 6.10 -7.70
CA SER A 116 5.91 4.73 -7.37
C SER A 116 5.77 3.75 -8.52
N CYS A 117 6.71 2.81 -8.55
CA CYS A 117 6.64 1.63 -9.40
C CYS A 117 7.07 0.38 -8.61
N LYS A 118 7.05 -0.79 -9.26
CA LYS A 118 7.24 -2.08 -8.59
C LYS A 118 7.96 -3.07 -9.50
N THR A 119 8.42 -4.18 -8.91
CA THR A 119 8.90 -5.37 -9.63
C THR A 119 8.14 -6.61 -9.16
N ARG A 120 7.74 -7.49 -10.08
CA ARG A 120 7.22 -8.85 -9.74
C ARG A 120 8.32 -9.91 -9.82
N MET A 121 9.52 -9.53 -10.26
CA MET A 121 10.64 -10.44 -10.35
C MET A 121 11.36 -10.53 -9.02
N TYR A 122 11.61 -11.77 -8.57
CA TYR A 122 12.33 -12.06 -7.33
C TYR A 122 13.82 -12.29 -7.57
N ASP A 123 14.23 -12.60 -8.80
CA ASP A 123 15.64 -12.73 -9.19
C ASP A 123 16.22 -11.39 -9.66
N LYS A 124 17.53 -11.24 -9.47
CA LYS A 124 18.29 -10.03 -9.83
C LYS A 124 18.19 -9.66 -11.31
N LYS A 125 18.24 -10.63 -12.22
CA LYS A 125 18.23 -10.35 -13.65
C LYS A 125 16.86 -9.80 -14.06
N GLY A 126 15.78 -10.48 -13.69
CA GLY A 126 14.41 -10.05 -13.96
C GLY A 126 14.11 -8.69 -13.34
N ALA A 127 14.50 -8.45 -12.09
CA ALA A 127 14.26 -7.18 -11.41
C ALA A 127 15.00 -6.01 -12.07
N GLN A 128 16.24 -6.22 -12.53
CA GLN A 128 17.00 -5.20 -13.27
C GLN A 128 16.33 -4.87 -14.60
N GLU A 129 15.92 -5.89 -15.35
CA GLU A 129 15.23 -5.71 -16.62
C GLU A 129 13.87 -5.02 -16.47
N GLU A 130 13.10 -5.33 -15.42
CA GLU A 130 11.85 -4.61 -15.12
C GLU A 130 12.11 -3.15 -14.74
N LEU A 131 13.06 -2.88 -13.85
CA LEU A 131 13.39 -1.51 -13.44
C LEU A 131 13.77 -0.63 -14.64
N ASP A 132 14.67 -1.10 -15.51
CA ASP A 132 15.12 -0.35 -16.68
C ASP A 132 13.98 -0.09 -17.68
N ARG A 133 13.10 -1.07 -17.88
CA ARG A 133 11.89 -0.90 -18.71
C ARG A 133 10.91 0.09 -18.09
N SER A 134 10.67 0.00 -16.79
CA SER A 134 9.75 0.89 -16.08
C SER A 134 10.18 2.35 -16.17
N LEU A 135 11.46 2.65 -15.92
CA LEU A 135 12.02 4.00 -16.05
C LEU A 135 11.78 4.57 -17.46
N LYS A 136 12.04 3.76 -18.50
CA LYS A 136 11.81 4.14 -19.89
C LYS A 136 10.33 4.36 -20.21
N ARG A 137 9.44 3.45 -19.79
CA ARG A 137 8.00 3.51 -20.07
C ARG A 137 7.34 4.70 -19.38
N LEU A 138 7.68 4.93 -18.11
CA LEU A 138 7.20 6.05 -17.30
C LEU A 138 7.90 7.38 -17.62
N LYS A 139 8.91 7.37 -18.50
CA LYS A 139 9.66 8.57 -18.95
C LYS A 139 10.23 9.36 -17.77
N THR A 140 10.87 8.66 -16.83
CA THR A 140 11.48 9.23 -15.62
C THR A 140 12.85 8.60 -15.38
N ASP A 141 13.75 9.35 -14.77
CA ASP A 141 15.10 8.87 -14.41
C ASP A 141 15.14 8.26 -13.00
N TYR A 142 14.09 8.49 -12.19
CA TYR A 142 13.98 7.96 -10.84
C TYR A 142 12.53 7.70 -10.40
N PHE A 143 12.38 6.81 -9.41
CA PHE A 143 11.18 6.59 -8.62
C PHE A 143 11.33 7.15 -7.22
N ASP A 144 10.29 7.79 -6.71
CA ASP A 144 10.27 8.20 -5.30
C ASP A 144 10.10 6.97 -4.39
N LEU A 145 9.34 5.97 -4.83
CA LEU A 145 9.18 4.69 -4.14
C LEU A 145 9.24 3.53 -5.13
N TYR A 146 10.08 2.53 -4.86
CA TYR A 146 10.12 1.29 -5.63
C TYR A 146 9.87 0.08 -4.75
N GLN A 147 9.04 -0.86 -5.21
CA GLN A 147 8.45 -1.87 -4.35
C GLN A 147 8.57 -3.30 -4.89
N LEU A 148 8.77 -4.27 -3.99
CA LEU A 148 8.46 -5.68 -4.31
C LEU A 148 6.94 -5.83 -4.47
N HIS A 149 6.47 -6.47 -5.53
CA HIS A 149 5.05 -6.46 -5.91
C HIS A 149 4.34 -7.77 -5.58
N CYS A 150 3.20 -7.67 -4.91
CA CYS A 150 2.22 -8.76 -4.78
C CYS A 150 2.76 -9.99 -4.07
N LEU A 151 3.50 -9.79 -2.97
CA LEU A 151 3.98 -10.86 -2.13
C LEU A 151 2.79 -11.60 -1.49
N ARG A 152 2.75 -12.92 -1.66
CA ARG A 152 1.69 -13.80 -1.18
C ARG A 152 2.20 -14.85 -0.24
N ARG A 153 3.49 -15.20 -0.30
CA ARG A 153 4.08 -16.20 0.60
C ARG A 153 5.42 -15.76 1.18
N PRO A 154 5.80 -16.24 2.38
CA PRO A 154 7.13 -15.99 2.95
C PRO A 154 8.28 -16.42 2.03
N GLU A 155 8.13 -17.51 1.27
CA GLU A 155 9.19 -18.00 0.38
C GLU A 155 9.53 -17.01 -0.74
N GLU A 156 8.58 -16.17 -1.14
CA GLU A 156 8.80 -15.09 -2.12
C GLU A 156 9.63 -13.96 -1.54
N VAL A 157 9.46 -13.69 -0.25
CA VAL A 157 10.30 -12.75 0.50
C VAL A 157 11.71 -13.30 0.59
N GLU A 158 11.86 -14.58 0.95
CA GLU A 158 13.15 -15.24 1.04
C GLU A 158 13.89 -15.22 -0.30
N GLU A 159 13.21 -15.54 -1.41
CA GLU A 159 13.78 -15.51 -2.77
C GLU A 159 14.25 -14.11 -3.16
N ALA A 160 13.45 -13.07 -2.89
CA ALA A 160 13.81 -11.69 -3.20
C ALA A 160 14.98 -11.16 -2.35
N MET A 161 15.17 -11.69 -1.14
CA MET A 161 16.22 -11.30 -0.18
C MET A 161 17.51 -12.10 -0.32
N ALA A 162 17.46 -13.29 -0.93
CA ALA A 162 18.61 -14.18 -1.09
C ALA A 162 19.72 -13.57 -1.96
N PRO A 163 20.96 -14.09 -1.90
CA PRO A 163 22.01 -13.72 -2.86
C PRO A 163 21.53 -13.94 -4.31
N GLY A 164 21.70 -12.93 -5.16
CA GLY A 164 21.13 -12.93 -6.51
C GLY A 164 19.62 -12.65 -6.57
N GLY A 165 19.01 -12.23 -5.46
CA GLY A 165 17.62 -11.79 -5.37
C GLY A 165 17.41 -10.34 -5.79
N ALA A 166 16.15 -9.96 -5.95
CA ALA A 166 15.71 -8.66 -6.43
C ALA A 166 16.16 -7.49 -5.54
N MET A 167 16.32 -7.71 -4.24
CA MET A 167 16.73 -6.64 -3.32
C MET A 167 18.15 -6.11 -3.60
N GLU A 168 19.05 -6.92 -4.18
CA GLU A 168 20.35 -6.41 -4.64
C GLU A 168 20.20 -5.32 -5.71
N VAL A 169 19.22 -5.47 -6.62
CA VAL A 169 18.92 -4.48 -7.66
C VAL A 169 18.34 -3.22 -7.05
N ILE A 170 17.36 -3.37 -6.16
CA ILE A 170 16.66 -2.22 -5.56
C ILE A 170 17.63 -1.39 -4.71
N LEU A 171 18.48 -2.04 -3.91
CA LEU A 171 19.49 -1.36 -3.10
C LEU A 171 20.55 -0.67 -3.96
N LYS A 172 21.01 -1.33 -5.03
CA LYS A 172 21.93 -0.72 -5.99
C LYS A 172 21.30 0.50 -6.67
N ALA A 173 20.04 0.39 -7.11
CA ALA A 173 19.30 1.49 -7.72
C ALA A 173 19.10 2.66 -6.75
N GLN A 174 18.94 2.38 -5.46
CA GLN A 174 18.91 3.41 -4.43
C GLN A 174 20.26 4.14 -4.30
N GLN A 175 21.36 3.41 -4.28
CA GLN A 175 22.71 3.99 -4.28
C GLN A 175 22.99 4.83 -5.53
N GLU A 176 22.45 4.43 -6.68
CA GLU A 176 22.54 5.16 -7.95
C GLU A 176 21.57 6.36 -8.06
N GLY A 177 20.71 6.58 -7.05
CA GLY A 177 19.72 7.67 -7.04
C GLY A 177 18.49 7.43 -7.92
N LYS A 178 18.33 6.24 -8.52
CA LYS A 178 17.16 5.86 -9.34
C LYS A 178 15.95 5.49 -8.49
N VAL A 179 16.15 5.19 -7.21
CA VAL A 179 15.09 4.88 -6.24
C VAL A 179 15.36 5.67 -4.96
N LYS A 180 14.38 6.41 -4.44
CA LYS A 180 14.57 7.13 -3.16
C LYS A 180 14.20 6.26 -1.96
N HIS A 181 13.00 5.69 -1.99
CA HIS A 181 12.43 4.87 -0.92
C HIS A 181 12.10 3.46 -1.40
N ILE A 182 12.14 2.51 -0.48
CA ILE A 182 11.97 1.08 -0.76
C ILE A 182 10.78 0.54 0.03
N GLY A 183 9.83 -0.07 -0.67
CA GLY A 183 8.65 -0.67 -0.06
C GLY A 183 8.37 -2.07 -0.55
N PHE A 184 7.24 -2.60 -0.15
CA PHE A 184 6.67 -3.80 -0.74
C PHE A 184 5.15 -3.72 -0.74
N SER A 185 4.52 -4.49 -1.62
CA SER A 185 3.09 -4.79 -1.54
C SER A 185 2.85 -6.28 -1.31
N ALA A 186 1.87 -6.59 -0.47
CA ALA A 186 1.52 -7.96 -0.12
C ALA A 186 0.01 -8.18 -0.19
N HIS A 187 -0.40 -9.43 -0.43
CA HIS A 187 -1.81 -9.84 -0.49
C HIS A 187 -2.16 -10.90 0.57
N THR A 188 -1.21 -11.26 1.44
CA THR A 188 -1.46 -12.13 2.60
C THR A 188 -0.78 -11.60 3.86
N THR A 189 -1.38 -11.88 5.00
CA THR A 189 -0.84 -11.46 6.31
C THR A 189 0.54 -12.08 6.53
N LYS A 190 0.72 -13.39 6.25
CA LYS A 190 2.01 -14.06 6.44
C LYS A 190 3.13 -13.42 5.62
N ALA A 191 2.88 -13.08 4.35
CA ALA A 191 3.89 -12.46 3.50
C ALA A 191 4.23 -11.03 3.95
N ALA A 192 3.22 -10.24 4.34
CA ALA A 192 3.46 -8.89 4.85
C ALA A 192 4.31 -8.88 6.13
N LEU A 193 4.01 -9.79 7.07
CA LEU A 193 4.79 -9.94 8.30
C LEU A 193 6.21 -10.45 8.00
N ALA A 194 6.37 -11.39 7.08
CA ALA A 194 7.69 -11.88 6.66
C ALA A 194 8.53 -10.76 6.03
N ALA A 195 7.96 -9.95 5.14
CA ALA A 195 8.66 -8.84 4.50
C ALA A 195 9.14 -7.78 5.52
N MET A 196 8.27 -7.35 6.44
CA MET A 196 8.65 -6.39 7.49
C MET A 196 9.69 -6.94 8.47
N ASN A 197 9.77 -8.26 8.63
CA ASN A 197 10.80 -8.90 9.46
C ASN A 197 12.13 -9.10 8.72
N ALA A 198 12.10 -9.24 7.39
CA ALA A 198 13.28 -9.48 6.58
C ALA A 198 14.09 -8.21 6.29
N PHE A 199 13.44 -7.05 6.16
CA PHE A 199 14.11 -5.79 5.77
C PHE A 199 13.40 -4.55 6.35
N PRO A 200 14.12 -3.48 6.70
CA PRO A 200 13.55 -2.25 7.25
C PRO A 200 12.90 -1.36 6.17
N PHE A 201 11.90 -1.89 5.46
CA PHE A 201 11.14 -1.18 4.43
C PHE A 201 10.59 0.17 4.91
N ASP A 202 10.45 1.12 3.99
CA ASP A 202 9.82 2.42 4.24
C ASP A 202 8.29 2.32 4.26
N THR A 203 7.72 1.47 3.38
CA THR A 203 6.27 1.35 3.21
C THR A 203 5.82 -0.10 3.07
N CYS A 204 4.62 -0.38 3.58
CA CYS A 204 3.86 -1.59 3.32
C CYS A 204 2.56 -1.22 2.60
N MET A 205 2.43 -1.67 1.35
CA MET A 205 1.20 -1.54 0.57
C MET A 205 0.34 -2.80 0.75
N PHE A 206 -0.84 -2.67 1.37
CA PHE A 206 -1.64 -3.82 1.78
C PHE A 206 -3.14 -3.58 1.59
N PRO A 207 -3.97 -4.61 1.29
CA PRO A 207 -5.40 -4.42 1.20
C PRO A 207 -6.01 -4.09 2.56
N MET A 208 -6.55 -2.87 2.70
CA MET A 208 -7.20 -2.40 3.92
C MET A 208 -8.58 -1.87 3.56
N ASN A 209 -9.63 -2.60 3.92
CA ASN A 209 -11.03 -2.19 3.72
C ASN A 209 -11.91 -2.77 4.83
N PHE A 210 -13.11 -2.21 4.97
CA PHE A 210 -14.02 -2.55 6.06
C PHE A 210 -14.50 -4.00 6.01
N VAL A 211 -14.74 -4.57 4.81
CA VAL A 211 -15.21 -5.96 4.66
C VAL A 211 -14.20 -6.94 5.25
N GLU A 212 -12.96 -6.88 4.79
CA GLU A 212 -11.92 -7.82 5.21
C GLU A 212 -11.52 -7.61 6.68
N TYR A 213 -11.50 -6.34 7.12
CA TYR A 213 -11.19 -5.99 8.49
C TYR A 213 -12.22 -6.56 9.48
N PHE A 214 -13.51 -6.46 9.17
CA PHE A 214 -14.57 -6.93 10.06
C PHE A 214 -14.85 -8.43 9.94
N LEU A 215 -14.81 -9.00 8.74
CA LEU A 215 -15.14 -10.41 8.55
C LEU A 215 -14.04 -11.35 9.04
N ILE A 216 -12.78 -11.05 8.73
CA ILE A 216 -11.67 -11.99 8.97
C ILE A 216 -10.50 -11.38 9.75
N GLY A 217 -10.63 -10.11 10.18
CA GLY A 217 -9.55 -9.42 10.90
C GLY A 217 -8.35 -9.07 10.03
N PHE A 218 -8.51 -9.04 8.70
CA PHE A 218 -7.42 -8.81 7.76
C PHE A 218 -6.77 -7.44 8.00
N GLY A 219 -5.45 -7.39 7.90
CA GLY A 219 -4.68 -6.17 8.12
C GLY A 219 -4.40 -5.82 9.58
N LYS A 220 -5.15 -6.32 10.58
CA LYS A 220 -4.88 -6.00 12.00
C LYS A 220 -3.45 -6.37 12.45
N PRO A 221 -2.91 -7.58 12.14
CA PRO A 221 -1.54 -7.90 12.50
C PRO A 221 -0.52 -7.05 11.73
N VAL A 222 -0.85 -6.66 10.50
CA VAL A 222 0.01 -5.83 9.63
C VAL A 222 0.11 -4.42 10.20
N LEU A 223 -1.00 -3.78 10.56
CA LEU A 223 -1.03 -2.46 11.21
C LEU A 223 -0.20 -2.46 12.49
N LYS A 224 -0.38 -3.48 13.33
CA LYS A 224 0.38 -3.62 14.58
C LYS A 224 1.89 -3.70 14.32
N LEU A 225 2.34 -4.60 13.45
CA LEU A 225 3.77 -4.78 13.19
C LEU A 225 4.37 -3.56 12.47
N ALA A 226 3.61 -2.90 11.61
CA ALA A 226 4.05 -1.69 10.92
C ALA A 226 4.28 -0.54 11.90
N ALA A 227 3.40 -0.36 12.89
CA ALA A 227 3.60 0.61 13.96
C ALA A 227 4.84 0.28 14.81
N GLU A 228 5.05 -0.99 15.15
CA GLU A 228 6.24 -1.44 15.90
C GLU A 228 7.56 -1.20 15.14
N LYS A 229 7.52 -1.17 13.81
CA LYS A 229 8.71 -1.06 12.93
C LYS A 229 8.84 0.27 12.21
N ASP A 230 7.98 1.24 12.51
CA ASP A 230 7.93 2.55 11.83
C ASP A 230 7.84 2.42 10.29
N VAL A 231 6.92 1.58 9.83
CA VAL A 231 6.62 1.35 8.41
C VAL A 231 5.30 2.04 8.06
N ALA A 232 5.33 2.92 7.06
CA ALA A 232 4.10 3.59 6.61
C ALA A 232 3.17 2.64 5.86
N ILE A 233 1.86 2.74 6.11
CA ILE A 233 0.86 1.92 5.41
C ILE A 233 0.27 2.68 4.23
N ILE A 234 0.27 2.02 3.07
CA ILE A 234 -0.43 2.44 1.86
C ILE A 234 -1.58 1.45 1.64
N SER A 235 -2.82 1.90 1.72
CA SER A 235 -3.97 1.01 1.45
C SER A 235 -4.18 0.84 -0.05
N ILE A 236 -4.38 -0.42 -0.46
CA ILE A 236 -4.99 -0.76 -1.75
C ILE A 236 -6.37 -1.35 -1.52
N LYS A 237 -7.24 -1.25 -2.54
CA LYS A 237 -8.64 -1.72 -2.44
C LYS A 237 -9.40 -1.09 -1.24
N PRO A 238 -9.21 0.21 -0.91
CA PRO A 238 -9.78 0.85 0.28
C PRO A 238 -11.31 0.80 0.30
N VAL A 239 -11.92 0.74 -0.88
CA VAL A 239 -13.36 0.84 -1.13
C VAL A 239 -13.89 -0.48 -1.73
N SER A 240 -13.30 -1.61 -1.33
CA SER A 240 -13.81 -2.94 -1.67
C SER A 240 -15.04 -3.28 -0.84
N ARG A 241 -16.09 -3.80 -1.51
CA ARG A 241 -17.29 -4.41 -0.93
C ARG A 241 -17.24 -5.95 -0.96
N GLY A 242 -16.06 -6.52 -1.23
CA GLY A 242 -15.87 -7.98 -1.25
C GLY A 242 -16.25 -8.62 -2.60
N LEU A 243 -16.56 -9.92 -2.60
CA LEU A 243 -16.98 -10.62 -3.81
C LEU A 243 -18.34 -10.12 -4.29
N TRP A 244 -18.56 -10.18 -5.60
CA TRP A 244 -19.88 -9.96 -6.18
C TRP A 244 -20.88 -11.01 -5.66
N PRO A 245 -22.11 -10.61 -5.29
CA PRO A 245 -23.19 -11.55 -5.03
C PRO A 245 -23.44 -12.45 -6.24
N GLU A 246 -23.65 -13.75 -6.03
CA GLU A 246 -23.84 -14.73 -7.11
C GLU A 246 -25.14 -14.49 -7.91
N ASP A 247 -26.13 -13.85 -7.29
CA ASP A 247 -27.48 -13.67 -7.78
C ASP A 247 -27.75 -12.26 -8.36
N GLN A 248 -26.72 -11.43 -8.49
CA GLN A 248 -26.86 -10.05 -8.96
C GLN A 248 -25.94 -9.74 -10.16
N PRO A 249 -26.43 -8.97 -11.16
CA PRO A 249 -25.58 -8.54 -12.24
C PRO A 249 -24.47 -7.63 -11.71
N ARG A 250 -23.24 -7.86 -12.20
CA ARG A 250 -22.12 -6.97 -11.88
C ARG A 250 -22.34 -5.62 -12.58
N SER A 251 -22.24 -4.51 -11.84
CA SER A 251 -22.27 -3.16 -12.42
C SER A 251 -21.03 -2.88 -13.28
N ARG A 252 -19.95 -3.64 -13.08
CA ARG A 252 -18.66 -3.46 -13.78
C ARG A 252 -17.98 -4.80 -14.07
N SER A 253 -17.17 -4.82 -15.13
CA SER A 253 -16.28 -5.94 -15.43
C SER A 253 -15.03 -5.88 -14.52
N TRP A 254 -15.19 -6.36 -13.28
CA TRP A 254 -14.13 -6.42 -12.28
C TRP A 254 -14.29 -7.65 -11.38
N TRP A 255 -13.21 -8.08 -10.74
CA TRP A 255 -13.16 -9.35 -9.98
C TRP A 255 -13.70 -9.26 -8.54
N TYR A 256 -13.82 -8.06 -7.99
CA TYR A 256 -14.50 -7.78 -6.73
C TYR A 256 -15.47 -6.60 -6.90
N GLN A 257 -16.45 -6.48 -6.02
CA GLN A 257 -17.42 -5.40 -6.03
C GLN A 257 -16.81 -4.15 -5.38
N PRO A 258 -16.71 -3.00 -6.08
CA PRO A 258 -16.39 -1.74 -5.43
C PRO A 258 -17.61 -1.16 -4.70
N VAL A 259 -17.35 -0.31 -3.72
CA VAL A 259 -18.34 0.65 -3.22
C VAL A 259 -18.57 1.70 -4.32
N GLU A 260 -19.84 1.89 -4.70
CA GLU A 260 -20.24 2.88 -5.72
C GLU A 260 -21.20 3.95 -5.18
N ASP A 261 -21.90 3.68 -4.08
CA ASP A 261 -22.75 4.66 -3.41
C ASP A 261 -21.92 5.74 -2.70
N ASP A 262 -22.32 7.01 -2.81
CA ASP A 262 -21.53 8.14 -2.32
C ASP A 262 -21.47 8.17 -0.78
N HIS A 263 -22.52 7.73 -0.10
CA HIS A 263 -22.54 7.67 1.36
C HIS A 263 -21.66 6.53 1.86
N GLU A 264 -21.80 5.33 1.30
CA GLU A 264 -20.92 4.20 1.62
C GLU A 264 -19.44 4.52 1.29
N MET A 265 -19.17 5.24 0.20
CA MET A 265 -17.83 5.69 -0.18
C MET A 265 -17.23 6.59 0.89
N LEU A 266 -18.01 7.57 1.38
CA LEU A 266 -17.60 8.45 2.47
C LEU A 266 -17.27 7.63 3.73
N LEU A 267 -18.13 6.71 4.12
CA LEU A 267 -17.90 5.85 5.29
C LEU A 267 -16.64 4.99 5.12
N ALA A 268 -16.47 4.33 3.97
CA ALA A 268 -15.31 3.49 3.69
C ALA A 268 -14.00 4.30 3.75
N MET A 269 -13.99 5.51 3.19
CA MET A 269 -12.81 6.38 3.24
C MET A 269 -12.53 6.93 4.63
N ARG A 270 -13.57 7.32 5.41
CA ARG A 270 -13.39 7.68 6.82
C ARG A 270 -12.79 6.54 7.62
N PHE A 271 -13.28 5.32 7.40
CA PHE A 271 -12.78 4.13 8.08
C PHE A 271 -11.29 3.87 7.78
N VAL A 272 -10.93 3.78 6.50
CA VAL A 272 -9.56 3.47 6.08
C VAL A 272 -8.60 4.58 6.51
N LEU A 273 -8.96 5.85 6.28
CA LEU A 273 -8.09 6.98 6.67
C LEU A 273 -8.01 7.21 8.18
N SER A 274 -8.87 6.57 8.99
CA SER A 274 -8.77 6.59 10.46
C SER A 274 -7.88 5.49 11.03
N MET A 275 -7.39 4.56 10.20
CA MET A 275 -6.46 3.53 10.67
C MET A 275 -5.11 4.15 11.03
N GLU A 276 -4.59 3.79 12.21
CA GLU A 276 -3.27 4.22 12.67
C GLU A 276 -2.17 3.78 11.70
N GLY A 277 -1.22 4.67 11.42
CA GLY A 277 -0.11 4.42 10.49
C GLY A 277 -0.49 4.44 9.00
N LEU A 278 -1.77 4.55 8.64
CA LEU A 278 -2.20 4.68 7.25
C LEU A 278 -2.01 6.10 6.72
N VAL A 279 -1.28 6.21 5.62
CA VAL A 279 -0.88 7.50 5.04
C VAL A 279 -1.75 7.87 3.84
N THR A 280 -1.96 6.91 2.94
CA THR A 280 -2.66 7.13 1.67
C THR A 280 -3.42 5.89 1.23
N ALA A 281 -4.49 6.11 0.49
CA ALA A 281 -5.36 5.07 -0.04
C ALA A 281 -5.41 5.16 -1.57
N ILE A 282 -5.10 4.05 -2.24
CA ILE A 282 -5.14 3.95 -3.70
C ILE A 282 -6.42 3.19 -4.07
N PRO A 283 -7.44 3.88 -4.64
CA PRO A 283 -8.72 3.29 -4.96
C PRO A 283 -8.63 2.33 -6.15
N ILE A 284 -9.78 1.81 -6.57
CA ILE A 284 -9.85 0.75 -7.56
C ILE A 284 -9.49 1.25 -8.97
N ALA A 285 -9.41 0.33 -9.91
CA ALA A 285 -8.99 0.58 -11.29
C ALA A 285 -10.02 1.32 -12.17
N PHE A 286 -10.76 2.31 -11.67
CA PHE A 286 -11.63 3.14 -12.52
C PHE A 286 -11.52 4.62 -12.13
N LEU A 287 -11.46 5.50 -13.15
CA LEU A 287 -11.27 6.94 -12.94
C LEU A 287 -12.48 7.61 -12.25
N ASP A 288 -13.69 7.13 -12.48
CA ASP A 288 -14.88 7.65 -11.81
C ASP A 288 -14.94 7.25 -10.33
N ILE A 289 -14.41 6.07 -9.98
CA ILE A 289 -14.25 5.67 -8.57
C ILE A 289 -13.14 6.49 -7.90
N LEU A 290 -12.06 6.82 -8.62
CA LEU A 290 -11.05 7.77 -8.13
C LEU A 290 -11.69 9.13 -7.81
N ASP A 291 -12.50 9.68 -8.72
CA ASP A 291 -13.20 10.96 -8.50
C ASP A 291 -14.05 10.93 -7.21
N LYS A 292 -14.86 9.88 -7.02
CA LYS A 292 -15.66 9.68 -5.80
C LYS A 292 -14.80 9.54 -4.55
N THR A 293 -13.68 8.84 -4.65
CA THR A 293 -12.71 8.66 -3.55
C THR A 293 -12.09 9.99 -3.14
N ILE A 294 -11.70 10.83 -4.11
CA ILE A 294 -11.16 12.18 -3.86
C ILE A 294 -12.23 13.05 -3.19
N ALA A 295 -13.46 13.03 -3.69
CA ALA A 295 -14.57 13.79 -3.10
C ALA A 295 -14.85 13.38 -1.65
N ALA A 296 -14.84 12.06 -1.35
CA ALA A 296 -14.99 11.55 0.01
C ALA A 296 -13.81 11.95 0.92
N ALA A 297 -12.57 11.86 0.41
CA ALA A 297 -11.38 12.19 1.17
C ALA A 297 -11.25 13.69 1.51
N ARG A 298 -11.77 14.59 0.65
CA ARG A 298 -11.89 16.02 0.98
C ARG A 298 -12.81 16.29 2.15
N LYS A 299 -13.82 15.43 2.36
CA LYS A 299 -14.78 15.49 3.48
C LYS A 299 -14.36 14.62 4.67
N PHE A 300 -13.08 14.22 4.71
CA PHE A 300 -12.58 13.32 5.72
C PHE A 300 -12.79 13.89 7.12
N GLN A 301 -13.33 13.03 7.97
CA GLN A 301 -13.37 13.15 9.41
C GLN A 301 -12.98 11.78 9.97
N PRO A 302 -12.37 11.72 11.16
CA PRO A 302 -12.24 10.46 11.86
C PRO A 302 -13.59 9.74 11.93
N ILE A 303 -13.60 8.45 11.63
CA ILE A 303 -14.84 7.66 11.65
C ILE A 303 -15.38 7.59 13.08
N THR A 304 -16.70 7.73 13.22
CA THR A 304 -17.37 7.61 14.52
C THR A 304 -17.69 6.15 14.87
N GLU A 305 -18.05 5.88 16.13
CA GLU A 305 -18.48 4.54 16.55
C GLU A 305 -19.76 4.09 15.83
N ASP A 306 -20.73 5.00 15.63
CA ASP A 306 -21.97 4.71 14.91
C ASP A 306 -21.71 4.38 13.43
N GLU A 307 -20.86 5.15 12.74
CA GLU A 307 -20.45 4.86 11.37
C GLU A 307 -19.66 3.55 11.26
N THR A 308 -18.84 3.25 12.26
CA THR A 308 -18.11 1.98 12.35
C THR A 308 -19.08 0.80 12.47
N GLU A 309 -20.13 0.94 13.27
CA GLU A 309 -21.18 -0.08 13.40
C GLU A 309 -22.01 -0.22 12.11
N GLN A 310 -22.28 0.87 11.39
CA GLN A 310 -22.91 0.80 10.06
C GLN A 310 -22.06 -0.03 9.08
N LEU A 311 -20.76 0.25 8.99
CA LEU A 311 -19.86 -0.53 8.13
C LEU A 311 -19.74 -1.98 8.58
N ARG A 312 -19.78 -2.27 9.89
CA ARG A 312 -19.77 -3.64 10.41
C ARG A 312 -21.00 -4.42 9.95
N ARG A 313 -22.20 -3.81 9.98
CA ARG A 313 -23.43 -4.42 9.47
C ARG A 313 -23.38 -4.62 7.96
N LEU A 314 -22.85 -3.65 7.23
CA LEU A 314 -22.64 -3.76 5.78
C LEU A 314 -21.66 -4.89 5.44
N ALA A 315 -20.55 -5.00 6.17
CA ALA A 315 -19.57 -6.07 5.97
C ALA A 315 -20.19 -7.46 6.19
N ALA A 316 -21.10 -7.60 7.16
CA ALA A 316 -21.79 -8.86 7.43
C ALA A 316 -22.68 -9.36 6.27
N THR A 317 -23.03 -8.49 5.31
CA THR A 317 -23.75 -8.89 4.08
C THR A 317 -22.81 -9.18 2.92
N CYS A 318 -21.49 -9.02 3.09
CA CYS A 318 -20.49 -9.17 2.05
C CYS A 318 -19.77 -10.52 2.18
N GLN A 319 -18.97 -10.87 1.16
CA GLN A 319 -18.09 -12.03 1.19
C GLN A 319 -16.64 -11.62 0.98
N SER A 320 -15.74 -12.22 1.74
CA SER A 320 -14.31 -11.93 1.67
C SER A 320 -13.69 -12.38 0.34
N VAL A 321 -12.85 -11.53 -0.24
CA VAL A 321 -12.00 -11.84 -1.40
C VAL A 321 -10.64 -12.42 -0.97
N PHE A 322 -10.24 -12.29 0.31
CA PHE A 322 -8.93 -12.75 0.80
C PHE A 322 -8.98 -14.01 1.65
N LEU A 323 -10.14 -14.42 2.17
CA LEU A 323 -10.26 -15.57 3.08
C LEU A 323 -9.67 -16.85 2.47
N ARG A 324 -9.95 -17.13 1.19
CA ARG A 324 -9.43 -18.31 0.50
C ARG A 324 -7.91 -18.27 0.38
N GLU A 325 -7.34 -17.11 0.05
CA GLU A 325 -5.90 -16.94 -0.10
C GLU A 325 -5.18 -17.07 1.25
N GLU A 326 -5.71 -16.42 2.29
CA GLU A 326 -5.21 -16.52 3.68
C GLU A 326 -5.25 -17.96 4.19
N GLN A 327 -6.32 -18.71 3.95
CA GLN A 327 -6.42 -20.11 4.35
C GLN A 327 -5.41 -21.00 3.60
N LYS A 328 -5.26 -20.82 2.29
CA LYS A 328 -4.26 -21.58 1.51
C LYS A 328 -2.84 -21.37 2.04
N VAL A 329 -2.48 -20.12 2.33
CA VAL A 329 -1.16 -19.76 2.87
C VAL A 329 -1.02 -20.16 4.35
N ALA A 330 -2.11 -20.15 5.13
CA ALA A 330 -2.12 -20.67 6.50
C ALA A 330 -1.77 -22.16 6.55
N HIS A 331 -2.34 -22.95 5.63
CA HIS A 331 -2.21 -24.41 5.56
C HIS A 331 -1.09 -24.89 4.63
N ASN A 332 -0.24 -23.99 4.10
CA ASN A 332 0.82 -24.31 3.14
C ASN A 332 0.32 -25.14 1.93
N LEU A 333 -0.92 -24.90 1.51
CA LEU A 333 -1.48 -25.54 0.31
C LEU A 333 -0.73 -25.04 -0.93
N PRO A 334 -0.57 -25.86 -1.98
CA PRO A 334 0.09 -25.45 -3.22
C PRO A 334 -0.66 -24.31 -3.93
N ASP A 335 0.05 -23.58 -4.78
CA ASP A 335 -0.56 -22.67 -5.74
C ASP A 335 -1.10 -23.49 -6.93
N ASP A 336 -2.42 -23.65 -6.98
CA ASP A 336 -3.19 -24.50 -7.89
C ASP A 336 -3.85 -23.70 -9.03
N GLY A 337 -3.49 -22.43 -9.22
CA GLY A 337 -4.02 -21.57 -10.27
C GLY A 337 -4.66 -20.29 -9.74
N PRO A 338 -5.28 -19.48 -10.62
CA PRO A 338 -5.80 -18.19 -10.22
C PRO A 338 -7.03 -18.40 -9.33
N LEU A 339 -7.09 -17.75 -8.16
CA LEU A 339 -8.27 -17.81 -7.28
C LEU A 339 -9.47 -17.12 -7.94
N TYR A 340 -9.19 -16.10 -8.75
CA TYR A 340 -10.18 -15.30 -9.45
C TYR A 340 -9.74 -15.12 -10.90
N ALA A 341 -10.41 -15.80 -11.84
CA ALA A 341 -10.05 -15.80 -13.25
C ALA A 341 -9.93 -14.40 -13.87
N ASP A 342 -10.73 -13.43 -13.38
CA ASP A 342 -10.78 -12.05 -13.88
C ASP A 342 -9.84 -11.09 -13.13
N SER A 343 -9.07 -11.57 -12.13
CA SER A 343 -8.22 -10.69 -11.32
C SER A 343 -6.92 -10.35 -12.05
N PRO A 344 -6.60 -9.06 -12.25
CA PRO A 344 -5.37 -8.64 -12.91
C PRO A 344 -4.12 -8.95 -12.07
N HIS A 345 -4.28 -9.27 -10.79
CA HIS A 345 -3.17 -9.64 -9.92
C HIS A 345 -2.79 -11.13 -10.08
N GLU A 346 -3.67 -11.93 -10.69
CA GLU A 346 -3.48 -13.38 -10.88
C GLU A 346 -2.62 -13.77 -12.08
N CYS A 347 -1.90 -12.83 -12.70
CA CYS A 347 -0.87 -13.19 -13.67
C CYS A 347 0.18 -14.10 -13.01
N HIS A 348 0.14 -15.37 -13.40
CA HIS A 348 1.00 -16.46 -12.92
C HIS A 348 2.49 -16.10 -12.92
N ARG A 349 3.25 -16.73 -12.01
CA ARG A 349 4.68 -17.00 -12.24
C ARG A 349 4.79 -17.63 -13.62
N ARG A 350 5.22 -16.88 -14.64
CA ARG A 350 5.89 -17.51 -15.77
C ARG A 350 7.19 -18.04 -15.17
N ARG A 351 7.17 -19.27 -14.64
CA ARG A 351 8.39 -20.01 -14.43
C ARG A 351 9.04 -20.06 -15.80
N HIS A 352 9.97 -19.16 -16.04
CA HIS A 352 10.93 -19.32 -17.11
C HIS A 352 11.77 -20.53 -16.71
N HIS A 353 11.24 -21.73 -16.98
CA HIS A 353 12.06 -22.91 -17.09
C HIS A 353 12.99 -22.64 -18.27
N VAL A 354 14.23 -22.28 -17.94
CA VAL A 354 15.38 -22.46 -18.82
C VAL A 354 15.80 -23.92 -18.74
#